data_AF-A0A4Q2XJL4-F1
#
_entry.id   AF-A0A4Q2XJL4-F1
#
_cell.length_a   1.000
_cell.length_b   1.000
_cell.length_c   1.000
_cell.angle_alpha   90.00
_cell.angle_beta   90.00
_cell.angle_gamma   90.00
#
_symmetry.space_group_name_H-M   'P 1'
#
loop_
_entity.id
_entity.type
_entity.pdbx_description
1 polymer ?
#
loop_
_entity_poly.entity_id
_entity_poly.type
_entity_poly.pdbx_seq_one_letter_code
_entity_poly.pdbx_strand_id
1 'polypeptide(L)'
;MKTTLPDKPGNRMRKCALWIFSSAILGFLAFGTAVRVDFVDPEVPLSQAISSLDWSRVNGGLRQEENVVMMAAVIAVLITFTVSRSERVRVGAMAAGFLIPVLAEGTVMLLATVISPLLAFSMLAGKVDGEFYGEGTPQFAAGGLWMLLCLVYGIRETVLFLKLRKSGDTEEMKPLENARS
;
A
#
# COMPACT_ATOMS: atom_id res chain seq x y z
N MET A 1 -15.98 -14.86 28.69
CA MET A 1 -15.39 -13.53 28.46
C MET A 1 -13.93 -13.75 28.03
N LYS A 2 -13.61 -13.70 26.72
CA LYS A 2 -12.24 -13.95 26.22
C LYS A 2 -11.41 -12.69 26.49
N THR A 3 -10.54 -12.76 27.50
CA THR A 3 -9.55 -11.72 27.80
C THR A 3 -8.67 -11.50 26.58
N THR A 4 -8.75 -10.29 26.01
CA THR A 4 -7.85 -9.82 24.97
C THR A 4 -6.46 -9.68 25.59
N LEU A 5 -5.58 -10.65 25.33
CA LEU A 5 -4.16 -10.47 25.60
C LEU A 5 -3.68 -9.20 24.89
N PRO A 6 -2.92 -8.32 25.56
CA PRO A 6 -2.42 -7.10 24.95
C PRO A 6 -1.55 -7.42 23.74
N ASP A 7 -1.81 -6.71 22.64
CA ASP A 7 -1.03 -6.83 21.40
C ASP A 7 0.45 -6.55 21.72
N LYS A 8 1.36 -7.43 21.29
CA LYS A 8 2.80 -7.21 21.50
C LYS A 8 3.18 -5.81 20.97
N PRO A 9 4.04 -5.03 21.65
CA PRO A 9 4.36 -3.65 21.27
C PRO A 9 4.84 -3.52 19.82
N GLY A 10 5.59 -4.52 19.33
CA GLY A 10 6.00 -4.61 17.93
C GLY A 10 4.86 -4.76 16.93
N ASN A 11 3.69 -5.30 17.30
CA ASN A 11 2.53 -5.42 16.41
C ASN A 11 1.81 -4.07 16.23
N ARG A 12 1.75 -3.27 17.29
CA ARG A 12 1.09 -1.95 17.28
C ARG A 12 1.82 -0.96 16.38
N MET A 13 3.15 -0.86 16.53
CA MET A 13 3.97 0.03 15.71
C MET A 13 3.88 -0.31 14.20
N ARG A 14 3.75 -1.60 13.87
CA ARG A 14 3.60 -2.06 12.48
C ARG A 14 2.29 -1.65 11.85
N LYS A 15 1.19 -1.81 12.59
CA LYS A 15 -0.14 -1.37 12.16
C LYS A 15 -0.12 0.14 11.95
N CYS A 16 0.44 0.90 12.89
CA CYS A 16 0.62 2.35 12.73
C CYS A 16 1.43 2.71 11.48
N ALA A 17 2.58 2.04 11.24
CA ALA A 17 3.38 2.28 10.04
C ALA A 17 2.61 1.99 8.75
N LEU A 18 1.82 0.91 8.71
CA LEU A 18 0.99 0.59 7.53
C LEU A 18 0.00 1.72 7.25
N TRP A 19 -0.69 2.21 8.28
CA TRP A 19 -1.62 3.33 8.16
C TRP A 19 -0.93 4.61 7.72
N ILE A 20 0.25 4.94 8.26
CA ILE A 20 1.01 6.13 7.86
C ILE A 20 1.40 6.06 6.38
N PHE A 21 1.98 4.95 5.93
CA PHE A 21 2.37 4.78 4.53
C PHE A 21 1.15 4.78 3.60
N SER A 22 0.05 4.14 4.00
CA SER A 22 -1.18 4.12 3.22
C SER A 22 -1.78 5.52 3.07
N SER A 23 -1.82 6.30 4.17
CA SER A 23 -2.28 7.70 4.13
C SER A 23 -1.37 8.57 3.25
N ALA A 24 -0.06 8.35 3.28
CA ALA A 24 0.87 9.08 2.40
C ALA A 24 0.61 8.76 0.91
N ILE A 25 0.38 7.48 0.58
CA ILE A 25 0.05 7.06 -0.79
C ILE A 25 -1.31 7.63 -1.24
N LEU A 26 -2.31 7.62 -0.36
CA LEU A 26 -3.61 8.24 -0.65
C LEU A 26 -3.50 9.75 -0.84
N GLY A 27 -2.65 10.43 -0.04
CA GLY A 27 -2.35 11.84 -0.22
C GLY A 27 -1.66 12.13 -1.55
N PHE A 28 -0.75 11.24 -1.98
CA PHE A 28 -0.08 11.33 -3.27
C PHE A 28 -1.05 11.11 -4.45
N LEU A 29 -1.98 10.16 -4.33
CA LEU A 29 -3.07 9.96 -5.29
C LEU A 29 -3.99 11.20 -5.37
N ALA A 30 -4.40 11.74 -4.21
CA ALA A 30 -5.22 12.95 -4.13
C ALA A 30 -4.50 14.17 -4.74
N PHE A 31 -3.19 14.29 -4.53
CA PHE A 31 -2.37 15.31 -5.17
C PHE A 31 -2.36 15.14 -6.70
N GLY A 32 -2.13 13.93 -7.20
CA GLY A 32 -2.14 13.62 -8.64
C GLY A 32 -3.47 13.95 -9.33
N THR A 33 -4.59 13.75 -8.62
CA THR A 33 -5.93 14.09 -9.13
C THR A 33 -6.26 15.58 -9.06
N ALA A 34 -5.64 16.32 -8.15
CA ALA A 34 -5.87 17.75 -7.95
C ALA A 34 -4.99 18.64 -8.85
N VAL A 35 -3.78 18.20 -9.19
CA VAL A 35 -2.78 19.04 -9.85
C VAL A 35 -3.19 19.42 -11.28
N ARG A 36 -2.92 20.68 -11.68
CA ARG A 36 -3.18 21.20 -13.03
C ARG A 36 -1.99 22.02 -13.52
N VAL A 37 -1.05 21.36 -14.16
CA VAL A 37 0.08 22.06 -14.78
C VAL A 37 -0.14 22.12 -16.29
N ASP A 38 -0.02 23.31 -16.86
CA ASP A 38 -0.01 23.49 -18.31
C ASP A 38 1.33 23.02 -18.89
N PHE A 39 1.28 22.34 -20.05
CA PHE A 39 2.37 21.61 -20.72
C PHE A 39 3.55 22.46 -21.23
N VAL A 40 3.70 23.70 -20.78
CA VAL A 40 4.59 24.69 -21.42
C VAL A 40 6.02 24.63 -20.86
N ASP A 41 6.20 24.17 -19.61
CA ASP A 41 7.53 24.14 -18.98
C ASP A 41 8.10 22.70 -18.87
N PRO A 42 9.37 22.48 -19.25
CA PRO A 42 10.01 21.16 -19.26
C PRO A 42 10.34 20.63 -17.86
N GLU A 43 10.50 21.49 -16.85
CA GLU A 43 10.65 21.05 -15.46
C GLU A 43 9.75 21.91 -14.58
N VAL A 44 8.80 21.25 -13.91
CA VAL A 44 7.84 21.95 -13.05
C VAL A 44 8.27 21.78 -11.60
N PRO A 45 8.71 22.85 -10.92
CA PRO A 45 9.04 22.76 -9.50
C PRO A 45 7.81 22.38 -8.69
N LEU A 46 8.00 21.57 -7.65
CA LEU A 46 6.91 21.08 -6.79
C LEU A 46 6.07 22.23 -6.20
N SER A 47 6.67 23.39 -5.94
CA SER A 47 5.95 24.58 -5.47
C SER A 47 4.92 25.09 -6.48
N GLN A 48 5.24 25.05 -7.78
CA GLN A 48 4.33 25.45 -8.84
C GLN A 48 3.21 24.41 -9.00
N ALA A 49 3.54 23.12 -8.94
CA ALA A 49 2.55 22.05 -8.93
C ALA A 49 1.57 22.20 -7.75
N ILE A 50 2.06 22.47 -6.54
CA ILE A 50 1.22 22.73 -5.36
C ILE A 50 0.33 23.96 -5.55
N SER A 51 0.86 25.03 -6.14
CA SER A 51 0.08 26.25 -6.40
C SER A 51 -1.06 26.05 -7.41
N SER A 52 -0.96 25.00 -8.22
CA SER A 52 -1.93 24.64 -9.26
C SER A 52 -3.03 23.67 -8.81
N LEU A 53 -3.07 23.31 -7.53
CA LEU A 53 -4.01 22.31 -7.01
C LEU A 53 -5.45 22.81 -7.08
N ASP A 54 -6.27 22.07 -7.81
CA ASP A 54 -7.72 22.23 -7.86
C ASP A 54 -8.41 21.06 -7.14
N TRP A 55 -8.66 21.26 -5.84
CA TRP A 55 -9.29 20.26 -4.97
C TRP A 55 -10.74 19.94 -5.36
N SER A 56 -11.40 20.77 -6.18
CA SER A 56 -12.75 20.48 -6.67
C SER A 56 -12.77 19.23 -7.57
N ARG A 57 -11.66 18.97 -8.29
CA ARG A 57 -11.50 17.78 -9.14
C ARG A 57 -11.37 16.50 -8.35
N VAL A 58 -10.78 16.56 -7.15
CA VAL A 58 -10.72 15.40 -6.25
C VAL A 58 -12.14 14.97 -5.87
N ASN A 59 -13.02 15.93 -5.57
CA ASN A 59 -14.41 15.63 -5.25
C ASN A 59 -15.19 15.09 -6.46
N GLY A 60 -14.91 15.57 -7.68
CA GLY A 60 -15.48 15.06 -8.91
C GLY A 60 -14.98 13.64 -9.26
N GLY A 61 -13.67 13.39 -9.12
CA GLY A 61 -13.04 12.10 -9.39
C GLY A 61 -13.44 11.03 -8.37
N LEU A 62 -13.52 11.38 -7.09
CA LEU A 62 -13.98 10.47 -6.03
C LEU A 62 -15.45 10.06 -6.17
N ARG A 63 -16.25 10.77 -6.96
CA ARG A 63 -17.66 10.44 -7.22
C ARG A 63 -17.84 9.47 -8.39
N GLN A 64 -16.78 9.17 -9.15
CA GLN A 64 -16.82 8.13 -10.16
C GLN A 64 -16.89 6.76 -9.48
N GLU A 65 -17.82 5.91 -9.92
CA GLU A 65 -18.10 4.61 -9.29
C GLU A 65 -16.84 3.73 -9.18
N GLU A 66 -15.98 3.76 -10.19
CA GLU A 66 -14.73 2.99 -10.24
C GLU A 66 -13.75 3.41 -9.13
N ASN A 67 -13.59 4.71 -8.89
CA ASN A 67 -12.74 5.24 -7.82
C ASN A 67 -13.31 4.94 -6.42
N VAL A 68 -14.64 4.97 -6.27
CA VAL A 68 -15.31 4.59 -5.01
C VAL A 68 -15.06 3.13 -4.67
N VAL A 69 -15.22 2.24 -5.66
CA VAL A 69 -15.01 0.80 -5.48
C VAL A 69 -13.55 0.50 -5.15
N MET A 70 -12.61 1.14 -5.84
CA MET A 70 -11.18 0.99 -5.56
C MET A 70 -10.83 1.47 -4.14
N MET A 71 -11.30 2.65 -3.73
CA MET A 71 -11.08 3.18 -2.39
C MET A 71 -11.69 2.30 -1.31
N ALA A 72 -12.90 1.78 -1.53
CA ALA A 72 -13.55 0.83 -0.62
C ALA A 72 -12.73 -0.46 -0.49
N ALA A 73 -12.19 -0.99 -1.59
CA ALA A 73 -11.34 -2.18 -1.58
C ALA A 73 -10.02 -1.95 -0.83
N VAL A 74 -9.36 -0.80 -1.04
CA VAL A 74 -8.16 -0.38 -0.29
C VAL A 74 -8.44 -0.31 1.21
N ILE A 75 -9.53 0.35 1.61
CA ILE A 75 -9.95 0.46 3.01
C ILE A 75 -10.25 -0.92 3.60
N ALA A 76 -10.95 -1.78 2.86
CA ALA A 76 -11.26 -3.14 3.28
C ALA A 76 -9.97 -3.93 3.56
N VAL A 77 -8.98 -3.86 2.67
CA VAL A 77 -7.66 -4.50 2.87
C VAL A 77 -6.98 -4.00 4.15
N LEU A 78 -6.96 -2.68 4.39
CA LEU A 78 -6.34 -2.10 5.59
C LEU A 78 -7.04 -2.54 6.87
N ILE A 79 -8.36 -2.54 6.89
CA ILE A 79 -9.16 -2.99 8.03
C ILE A 79 -8.94 -4.48 8.27
N THR A 80 -9.05 -5.32 7.24
CA THR A 80 -8.82 -6.76 7.34
C THR A 80 -7.43 -7.05 7.88
N PHE A 81 -6.40 -6.35 7.39
CA PHE A 81 -5.04 -6.53 7.90
C PHE A 81 -4.88 -6.12 9.37
N THR A 82 -5.49 -5.01 9.76
CA THR A 82 -5.34 -4.42 11.10
C THR A 82 -6.10 -5.21 12.16
N VAL A 83 -7.32 -5.65 11.84
CA VAL A 83 -8.27 -6.29 12.76
C VAL A 83 -8.09 -7.80 12.80
N SER A 84 -7.72 -8.44 11.69
CA SER A 84 -7.60 -9.89 11.65
C SER A 84 -6.47 -10.39 12.54
N ARG A 85 -6.79 -11.41 13.34
CA ARG A 85 -5.81 -12.18 14.13
C ARG A 85 -5.18 -13.32 13.34
N SER A 86 -5.80 -13.73 12.22
CA SER A 86 -5.32 -14.83 11.39
C SER A 86 -4.27 -14.33 10.40
N GLU A 87 -3.07 -14.88 10.47
CA GLU A 87 -1.97 -14.63 9.52
C GLU A 87 -2.38 -14.94 8.08
N ARG A 88 -3.08 -16.06 7.85
CA ARG A 88 -3.55 -16.44 6.51
C ARG A 88 -4.47 -15.39 5.90
N VAL A 89 -5.36 -14.83 6.72
CA VAL A 89 -6.29 -13.77 6.28
C VAL A 89 -5.52 -12.48 6.00
N ARG A 90 -4.50 -12.14 6.81
CA ARG A 90 -3.68 -10.95 6.59
C ARG A 90 -2.84 -11.05 5.32
N VAL A 91 -2.23 -12.21 5.05
CA VAL A 91 -1.52 -12.49 3.79
C VAL A 91 -2.48 -12.42 2.61
N GLY A 92 -3.66 -13.06 2.71
CA GLY A 92 -4.68 -13.01 1.68
C GLY A 92 -5.16 -11.59 1.38
N ALA A 93 -5.37 -10.76 2.41
CA ALA A 93 -5.73 -9.36 2.25
C ALA A 93 -4.63 -8.56 1.52
N MET A 94 -3.36 -8.80 1.84
CA MET A 94 -2.24 -8.14 1.16
C MET A 94 -2.10 -8.59 -0.30
N ALA A 95 -2.31 -9.89 -0.58
CA ALA A 95 -2.31 -10.40 -1.94
C ALA A 95 -3.47 -9.83 -2.78
N ALA A 96 -4.68 -9.75 -2.20
CA ALA A 96 -5.81 -9.09 -2.83
C ALA A 96 -5.50 -7.59 -3.06
N GLY A 97 -4.95 -6.91 -2.06
CA GLY A 97 -4.55 -5.51 -2.14
C GLY A 97 -3.54 -5.22 -3.24
N PHE A 98 -2.56 -6.11 -3.43
CA PHE A 98 -1.61 -6.04 -4.53
C PHE A 98 -2.28 -6.13 -5.91
N LEU A 99 -3.34 -6.93 -6.04
CA LEU A 99 -4.03 -7.13 -7.31
C LEU A 99 -5.06 -6.04 -7.64
N ILE A 100 -5.49 -5.21 -6.67
CA ILE A 100 -6.49 -4.15 -6.91
C ILE A 100 -6.08 -3.23 -8.07
N PRO A 101 -4.87 -2.65 -8.11
CA PRO A 101 -4.51 -1.76 -9.22
C PRO A 101 -4.36 -2.50 -10.55
N VAL A 102 -3.94 -3.77 -10.52
CA VAL A 102 -3.86 -4.61 -11.74
C VAL A 102 -5.25 -4.86 -12.33
N LEU A 103 -6.27 -5.00 -11.50
CA LEU A 103 -7.66 -5.17 -11.93
C LEU A 103 -8.26 -3.86 -12.47
N ALA A 104 -7.82 -2.71 -11.97
CA ALA A 104 -8.30 -1.40 -12.39
C ALA A 104 -7.62 -0.92 -13.68
N GLU A 105 -6.29 -1.00 -13.74
CA GLU A 105 -5.45 -0.36 -14.77
C GLU A 105 -4.70 -1.38 -15.65
N GLY A 106 -4.85 -2.67 -15.39
CA GLY A 106 -4.26 -3.75 -16.18
C GLY A 106 -2.86 -4.20 -15.74
N THR A 107 -2.27 -5.15 -16.48
CA THR A 107 -0.99 -5.79 -16.15
C THR A 107 0.21 -4.86 -16.20
N VAL A 108 0.09 -3.70 -16.87
CA VAL A 108 1.10 -2.65 -16.89
C VAL A 108 1.46 -2.16 -15.47
N MET A 109 0.52 -2.29 -14.52
CA MET A 109 0.75 -1.98 -13.11
C MET A 109 1.83 -2.84 -12.44
N LEU A 110 2.11 -4.03 -12.97
CA LEU A 110 3.21 -4.86 -12.47
C LEU A 110 4.57 -4.19 -12.75
N LEU A 111 4.73 -3.58 -13.92
CA LEU A 111 5.92 -2.78 -14.25
C LEU A 111 5.92 -1.47 -13.46
N ALA A 112 4.75 -0.83 -13.34
CA ALA A 112 4.56 0.37 -12.52
C ALA A 112 5.14 0.19 -11.12
N THR A 113 4.77 -0.91 -10.46
CA THR A 113 5.21 -1.24 -9.10
C THR A 113 6.72 -1.15 -8.90
N VAL A 114 7.50 -1.53 -9.92
CA VAL A 114 8.97 -1.51 -9.87
C VAL A 114 9.50 -0.08 -10.02
N ILE A 115 8.91 0.72 -10.91
CA ILE A 115 9.37 2.08 -11.23
C ILE A 115 8.76 3.17 -10.35
N SER A 116 7.63 2.91 -9.67
CA SER A 116 6.91 3.91 -8.88
C SER A 116 7.73 4.63 -7.81
N PRO A 117 8.68 3.98 -7.09
CA PRO A 117 9.55 4.70 -6.16
C PRO A 117 10.39 5.77 -6.85
N LEU A 118 10.89 5.48 -8.05
CA LEU A 118 11.66 6.43 -8.86
C LEU A 118 10.77 7.58 -9.32
N LEU A 119 9.57 7.28 -9.85
CA LEU A 119 8.62 8.30 -10.30
C LEU A 119 8.22 9.25 -9.16
N ALA A 120 7.91 8.70 -7.99
CA ALA A 120 7.56 9.50 -6.81
C ALA A 120 8.75 10.36 -6.34
N PHE A 121 9.98 9.83 -6.36
CA PHE A 121 11.16 10.59 -5.99
C PHE A 121 11.45 11.73 -6.97
N SER A 122 11.39 11.46 -8.28
CA SER A 122 11.58 12.47 -9.33
C SER A 122 10.55 13.60 -9.20
N MET A 123 9.29 13.25 -8.91
CA MET A 123 8.22 14.23 -8.70
C MET A 123 8.47 15.10 -7.46
N LEU A 124 8.84 14.49 -6.33
CA LEU A 124 9.18 15.21 -5.11
C LEU A 124 10.42 16.09 -5.27
N ALA A 125 11.35 15.68 -6.13
CA ALA A 125 12.53 16.46 -6.48
C ALA A 125 12.25 17.60 -7.47
N GLY A 126 11.02 17.73 -7.99
CA GLY A 126 10.66 18.72 -9.01
C GLY A 126 11.34 18.48 -10.36
N LYS A 127 11.72 17.23 -10.65
CA LYS A 127 12.41 16.81 -11.88
C LYS A 127 11.48 16.09 -12.85
N VAL A 128 10.22 16.53 -12.90
CA VAL A 128 9.21 15.93 -13.77
C VAL A 128 8.61 17.01 -14.65
N ASP A 129 8.36 16.63 -15.89
CA ASP A 129 7.81 17.48 -16.93
C ASP A 129 6.31 17.72 -16.69
N GLY A 130 5.75 18.79 -17.24
CA GLY A 130 4.30 19.05 -17.18
C GLY A 130 3.44 17.89 -17.71
N GLU A 131 3.94 17.16 -18.71
CA GLU A 131 3.30 15.97 -19.29
C GLU A 131 3.07 14.86 -18.25
N PHE A 132 4.00 14.69 -17.29
CA PHE A 132 3.86 13.74 -16.19
C PHE A 132 2.56 13.97 -15.40
N TYR A 133 2.21 15.23 -15.17
CA TYR A 133 0.98 15.60 -14.46
C TYR A 133 -0.28 15.46 -15.33
N GLY A 134 -0.17 15.72 -16.62
CA GLY A 134 -1.27 15.64 -17.58
C GLY A 134 -1.71 14.22 -17.93
N GLU A 135 -0.77 13.26 -17.95
CA GLU A 135 -1.04 11.85 -18.31
C GLU A 135 -1.56 10.99 -17.14
N GLY A 136 -1.69 11.56 -15.95
CA GLY A 136 -2.10 10.79 -14.77
C GLY A 136 -1.01 9.88 -14.21
N THR A 137 0.26 10.14 -14.54
CA THR A 137 1.42 9.39 -14.04
C THR A 137 1.57 9.43 -12.50
N PRO A 138 1.20 10.50 -11.78
CA PRO A 138 1.13 10.49 -10.33
C PRO A 138 0.17 9.43 -9.76
N GLN A 139 -1.00 9.25 -10.36
CA GLN A 139 -1.99 8.24 -9.97
C GLN A 139 -1.44 6.84 -10.20
N PHE A 140 -0.79 6.65 -11.35
CA PHE A 140 -0.09 5.41 -11.70
C PHE A 140 1.02 5.07 -10.71
N ALA A 141 1.84 6.06 -10.35
CA ALA A 141 2.89 5.91 -9.34
C ALA A 141 2.30 5.63 -7.94
N ALA A 142 1.17 6.25 -7.57
CA ALA A 142 0.47 5.94 -6.33
C ALA A 142 0.01 4.47 -6.27
N GLY A 143 -0.58 3.98 -7.37
CA GLY A 143 -1.01 2.59 -7.50
C GLY A 143 0.14 1.60 -7.36
N GLY A 144 1.28 1.86 -8.01
CA GLY A 144 2.44 0.98 -7.87
C GLY A 144 3.12 1.06 -6.49
N LEU A 145 3.12 2.23 -5.83
CA LEU A 145 3.56 2.34 -4.43
C LEU A 145 2.65 1.54 -3.48
N TRP A 146 1.34 1.53 -3.72
CA TRP A 146 0.38 0.71 -2.98
C TRP A 146 0.69 -0.78 -3.15
N MET A 147 0.92 -1.23 -4.39
CA MET A 147 1.31 -2.62 -4.66
C MET A 147 2.61 -2.98 -3.94
N LEU A 148 3.61 -2.10 -3.95
CA LEU A 148 4.87 -2.34 -3.24
C LEU A 148 4.68 -2.44 -1.73
N LEU A 149 3.82 -1.59 -1.13
CA LEU A 149 3.46 -1.66 0.28
C LEU A 149 2.80 -3.00 0.62
N CYS A 150 1.82 -3.43 -0.19
CA CYS A 150 1.16 -4.73 -0.05
C CYS A 150 2.16 -5.89 -0.17
N LEU A 151 3.09 -5.82 -1.11
CA LEU A 151 4.12 -6.84 -1.31
C LEU A 151 5.04 -6.95 -0.10
N VAL A 152 5.57 -5.83 0.40
CA VAL A 152 6.48 -5.80 1.57
C VAL A 152 5.79 -6.36 2.81
N TYR A 153 4.55 -5.96 3.08
CA TYR A 153 3.79 -6.46 4.21
C TYR A 153 3.35 -7.92 4.03
N GLY A 154 3.00 -8.32 2.81
CA GLY A 154 2.68 -9.69 2.43
C GLY A 154 3.85 -10.65 2.65
N ILE A 155 5.02 -10.36 2.04
CA ILE A 155 6.25 -11.15 2.22
C ILE A 155 6.56 -11.31 3.70
N ARG A 156 6.50 -10.21 4.46
CA ARG A 156 6.80 -10.24 5.89
C ARG A 156 5.85 -11.16 6.67
N GLU A 157 4.54 -11.06 6.45
CA GLU A 157 3.58 -11.94 7.10
C GLU A 157 3.79 -13.40 6.68
N THR A 158 4.13 -13.67 5.42
CA THR A 158 4.49 -15.01 4.95
C THR A 158 5.72 -15.55 5.67
N VAL A 159 6.78 -14.74 5.84
CA VAL A 159 7.98 -15.15 6.59
C VAL A 159 7.65 -15.45 8.06
N LEU A 160 6.80 -14.64 8.69
CA LEU A 160 6.37 -14.88 10.08
C LEU A 160 5.58 -16.19 10.20
N PHE A 161 4.65 -16.41 9.27
CA PHE A 161 3.86 -17.64 9.20
C PHE A 161 4.75 -18.89 9.03
N LEU A 162 5.75 -18.82 8.14
CA LEU A 162 6.71 -19.91 7.93
C LEU A 162 7.58 -20.16 9.16
N LYS A 163 8.02 -19.12 9.86
CA LYS A 163 8.80 -19.25 11.11
C LYS A 163 7.99 -19.92 12.21
N LEU A 164 6.73 -19.53 12.40
CA LEU A 164 5.87 -20.12 13.43
C LEU A 164 5.59 -21.59 13.16
N ARG A 165 5.37 -21.99 11.89
CA ARG A 165 5.22 -23.39 11.51
C ARG A 165 6.46 -24.21 11.86
N LYS A 166 7.64 -23.71 11.51
CA LYS A 166 8.92 -24.38 11.80
C LYS A 166 9.17 -24.54 13.31
N SER A 167 8.80 -23.54 14.12
CA SER A 167 8.91 -23.63 15.58
C SER A 167 7.93 -24.64 16.20
N GLY A 168 6.69 -24.71 15.68
CA GLY A 168 5.70 -25.70 16.13
C GLY A 168 6.13 -27.13 15.85
N ASP A 169 6.72 -27.38 14.67
CA ASP A 169 7.26 -28.70 14.31
C ASP A 169 8.47 -29.10 15.19
N THR A 170 9.16 -28.14 15.82
CA THR A 170 10.34 -28.39 16.66
C THR A 170 9.96 -28.73 18.11
N GLU A 171 8.84 -28.22 18.64
CA GLU A 171 8.36 -28.59 19.97
C GLU A 171 7.68 -29.98 20.00
N GLU A 172 7.04 -30.40 18.91
CA GLU A 172 6.49 -31.77 18.81
C GLU A 172 7.56 -32.86 18.65
N MET A 173 8.82 -32.51 18.35
CA MET A 173 9.94 -33.45 18.34
C MET A 173 10.62 -33.66 19.70
N LYS A 174 10.07 -33.10 20.79
CA LYS A 174 10.38 -33.55 22.16
C LYS A 174 9.32 -34.48 22.74
N PRO A 175 9.23 -35.74 22.28
CA PRO A 175 8.65 -36.78 23.13
C PRO A 175 9.70 -37.89 23.38
N LEU A 176 9.79 -38.31 24.64
CA LEU A 176 10.26 -39.63 25.13
C LEU A 176 11.69 -39.83 25.64
N GLU A 177 12.56 -38.83 25.83
CA GLU A 177 13.86 -39.10 26.48
C GLU A 177 13.81 -39.09 28.03
N ASN A 178 12.74 -38.54 28.63
CA ASN A 178 12.58 -38.48 30.10
C ASN A 178 11.64 -39.55 30.70
N ALA A 179 11.31 -40.61 29.96
CA ALA A 179 10.49 -41.73 30.47
C ALA A 179 11.33 -42.97 30.87
N ARG A 180 12.66 -42.86 30.90
CA ARG A 180 13.57 -43.92 31.37
C ARG A 180 14.70 -43.32 32.22
N SER A 181 14.38 -42.91 33.45
CA SER A 181 15.37 -42.83 34.54
C SER A 181 14.70 -43.15 35.86
#